data_AF-A0A2H9RQS6-F1
#
_entry.id   AF-A0A2H9RQS6-F1
#
_cell.length_a   1.000
_cell.length_b   1.000
_cell.length_c   1.000
_cell.angle_alpha   90.00
_cell.angle_beta   90.00
_cell.angle_gamma   90.00
#
_symmetry.space_group_name_H-M   'P 1'
#
loop_
_entity.id
_entity.type
_entity.pdbx_description
1 polymer ?
#
loop_
_entity_poly.entity_id
_entity_poly.type
_entity_poly.pdbx_seq_one_letter_code
_entity_poly.pdbx_strand_id
1 'polypeptide(L)'
;MDEGEKRVKQEDCSEDEIGAGILTLTNKRLAFDKTNARIMDFSKRFGDTVLDIPLDKITKTWKEGLLMKKVCFTAKTDKGEQTFKFGVFNTKSWVKVIEQAINEYKNQ
;
A
#
# COMPACT_ATOMS: atom_id res chain seq x y z
N MET A 1 9.65 -2.34 -12.28
CA MET A 1 10.37 -2.55 -11.00
C MET A 1 11.80 -2.17 -11.28
N ASP A 2 12.31 -1.23 -10.50
CA ASP A 2 13.66 -0.72 -10.68
C ASP A 2 14.70 -1.80 -10.35
N GLU A 3 15.94 -1.60 -10.78
CA GLU A 3 17.02 -2.53 -10.51
C GLU A 3 17.21 -2.72 -8.99
N GLY A 4 17.22 -3.98 -8.55
CA GLY A 4 17.28 -4.35 -7.13
C GLY A 4 15.97 -4.21 -6.34
N GLU A 5 14.87 -3.74 -6.95
CA GLU A 5 13.56 -3.73 -6.32
C GLU A 5 12.95 -5.14 -6.29
N LYS A 6 12.57 -5.62 -5.10
CA LYS A 6 11.97 -6.92 -4.86
C LYS A 6 10.61 -6.76 -4.18
N ARG A 7 9.61 -7.49 -4.67
CA ARG A 7 8.29 -7.57 -4.03
C ARG A 7 8.42 -8.31 -2.69
N VAL A 8 7.91 -7.69 -1.62
CA VAL A 8 7.86 -8.27 -0.27
C VAL A 8 6.47 -8.84 0.00
N LYS A 9 5.42 -8.09 -0.33
CA LYS A 9 4.03 -8.50 -0.11
C LYS A 9 3.10 -7.84 -1.14
N GLN A 10 2.05 -8.53 -1.54
CA GLN A 10 1.00 -7.98 -2.40
C GLN A 10 -0.36 -8.57 -1.99
N GLU A 11 -1.42 -7.78 -2.06
CA GLU A 11 -2.78 -8.22 -1.76
C GLU A 11 -3.81 -7.37 -2.51
N ASP A 12 -4.87 -8.00 -3.03
CA ASP A 12 -6.08 -7.31 -3.47
C ASP A 12 -6.81 -6.74 -2.25
N CYS A 13 -7.07 -5.43 -2.26
CA CYS A 13 -7.70 -4.74 -1.15
C CYS A 13 -8.54 -3.55 -1.62
N SER A 14 -9.15 -2.84 -0.67
CA SER A 14 -9.78 -1.53 -0.94
C SER A 14 -9.10 -0.47 -0.12
N GLU A 15 -8.82 0.66 -0.75
CA GLU A 15 -8.49 1.92 -0.08
C GLU A 15 -9.80 2.71 0.14
N ASP A 16 -9.88 3.46 1.24
CA ASP A 16 -11.12 4.13 1.66
C ASP A 16 -11.64 5.18 0.67
N GLU A 17 -10.77 5.98 0.07
CA GLU A 17 -11.12 7.06 -0.85
C GLU A 17 -11.01 6.63 -2.32
N ILE A 18 -10.03 5.78 -2.64
CA ILE A 18 -9.70 5.38 -4.01
C ILE A 18 -10.57 4.21 -4.50
N GLY A 19 -10.92 3.30 -3.60
CA GLY A 19 -11.68 2.07 -3.87
C GLY A 19 -10.80 0.83 -4.07
N ALA A 20 -11.32 -0.14 -4.82
CA ALA A 20 -10.67 -1.44 -5.01
C ALA A 20 -9.39 -1.37 -5.85
N GLY A 21 -8.37 -2.10 -5.45
CA GLY A 21 -7.10 -2.17 -6.13
C GLY A 21 -6.15 -3.19 -5.50
N ILE A 22 -4.87 -3.08 -5.84
CA ILE A 22 -3.83 -4.00 -5.40
C ILE A 22 -2.77 -3.20 -4.64
N LEU A 23 -2.61 -3.49 -3.34
CA LEU A 23 -1.55 -2.91 -2.53
C LEU A 23 -0.30 -3.79 -2.64
N THR A 24 0.82 -3.18 -3.02
CA THR A 24 2.11 -3.83 -3.20
C THR A 24 3.15 -3.17 -2.31
N LEU A 25 3.78 -3.95 -1.45
CA LEU A 25 4.98 -3.58 -0.72
C LEU A 25 6.21 -4.19 -1.41
N THR A 26 7.19 -3.36 -1.71
CA THR A 26 8.51 -3.77 -2.13
C THR A 26 9.53 -3.44 -1.05
N ASN A 27 10.79 -3.82 -1.26
CA ASN A 27 11.91 -3.38 -0.42
C ASN A 27 12.25 -1.88 -0.60
N LYS A 28 11.54 -1.14 -1.47
CA LYS A 28 11.79 0.29 -1.73
C LYS A 28 10.57 1.20 -1.53
N ARG A 29 9.35 0.70 -1.77
CA ARG A 29 8.12 1.52 -1.74
C ARG A 29 6.86 0.75 -1.38
N LEU A 30 5.82 1.48 -0.99
CA LEU A 30 4.42 1.05 -1.03
C LEU A 30 3.76 1.63 -2.27
N ALA A 31 3.19 0.77 -3.10
CA ALA A 31 2.46 1.14 -4.31
C ALA A 31 1.02 0.64 -4.25
N PHE A 32 0.09 1.39 -4.82
CA PHE A 32 -1.29 0.97 -4.98
C PHE A 32 -1.75 1.17 -6.43
N ASP A 33 -2.16 0.07 -7.05
CA ASP A 33 -2.71 0.07 -8.40
C ASP A 33 -4.23 -0.03 -8.31
N LYS A 34 -4.94 1.00 -8.77
CA LYS A 34 -6.40 1.00 -8.77
C LYS A 34 -6.88 0.02 -9.82
N THR A 35 -7.75 -0.92 -9.45
CA THR A 35 -8.40 -1.79 -10.45
C THR A 35 -9.59 -1.05 -11.04
N ASN A 36 -9.56 -0.77 -12.34
CA ASN A 36 -10.69 -0.20 -13.05
C ASN A 36 -11.64 -1.33 -13.48
N ALA A 37 -12.84 -1.40 -12.89
CA ALA A 37 -13.93 -2.18 -13.44
C ALA A 37 -14.56 -1.40 -14.60
N ARG A 38 -14.17 -1.68 -15.85
CA ARG A 38 -15.03 -1.28 -16.98
C ARG A 38 -16.23 -2.22 -16.98
N ILE A 39 -17.41 -1.68 -16.66
CA ILE A 39 -18.69 -2.41 -16.56
C ILE A 39 -19.06 -3.18 -17.87
N MET A 40 -18.40 -2.90 -19.00
CA MET A 40 -18.64 -3.59 -20.27
C MET A 40 -17.77 -4.83 -20.53
N ASP A 41 -16.68 -5.02 -19.78
CA ASP A 41 -15.63 -6.00 -20.08
C ASP A 41 -15.14 -6.58 -18.75
N PHE A 42 -15.58 -7.80 -18.43
CA PHE A 42 -15.22 -8.53 -17.21
C PHE A 42 -13.73 -8.95 -17.12
N SER A 43 -12.79 -8.26 -17.79
CA SER A 43 -11.36 -8.46 -17.61
C SER A 43 -10.75 -7.46 -16.62
N LYS A 44 -10.31 -7.95 -15.45
CA LYS A 44 -9.52 -7.15 -14.51
C LYS A 44 -8.09 -7.03 -15.06
N ARG A 45 -7.75 -5.88 -15.65
CA ARG A 45 -6.34 -5.52 -15.90
C ARG A 45 -5.81 -4.74 -14.69
N PHE A 46 -4.52 -4.92 -14.36
CA PHE A 46 -3.80 -4.01 -13.45
C PHE A 46 -4.02 -2.57 -13.99
N GLY A 47 -4.70 -1.72 -13.23
CA GLY A 47 -5.04 -0.36 -13.67
C GLY A 47 -3.93 0.65 -13.36
N ASP A 48 -4.31 1.93 -13.25
CA ASP A 48 -3.36 3.03 -13.03
C ASP A 48 -2.75 2.94 -11.62
N THR A 49 -1.41 3.05 -11.53
CA THR A 49 -0.73 3.26 -10.24
C THR A 49 -1.10 4.64 -9.72
N VAL A 50 -1.85 4.67 -8.62
CA VAL A 50 -2.39 5.92 -8.04
C VAL A 50 -1.71 6.27 -6.72
N LEU A 51 -0.97 5.34 -6.13
CA LEU A 51 0.00 5.63 -5.07
C LEU A 51 1.33 4.97 -5.39
N ASP A 52 2.39 5.76 -5.19
CA ASP A 52 3.77 5.32 -5.25
C ASP A 52 4.58 6.07 -4.18
N ILE A 53 4.77 5.43 -3.03
CA ILE A 53 5.32 6.07 -1.83
C ILE A 53 6.60 5.34 -1.40
N PRO A 54 7.78 5.98 -1.56
CA PRO A 54 9.04 5.46 -1.04
C PRO A 54 9.02 5.21 0.47
N LEU A 55 9.72 4.17 0.94
CA LEU A 55 9.68 3.78 2.36
C LEU A 55 10.26 4.84 3.31
N ASP A 56 11.18 5.70 2.86
CA ASP A 56 11.71 6.81 3.66
C ASP A 56 10.69 7.94 3.89
N LYS A 57 9.64 8.02 3.07
CA LYS A 57 8.58 9.02 3.20
C LYS A 57 7.47 8.58 4.16
N ILE A 58 7.43 7.31 4.55
CA ILE A 58 6.46 6.80 5.52
C ILE A 58 6.87 7.24 6.93
N THR A 59 6.01 7.99 7.59
CA THR A 59 6.26 8.55 8.93
C THR A 59 5.61 7.74 10.04
N LYS A 60 4.52 7.01 9.74
CA LYS A 60 3.77 6.22 10.71
C LYS A 60 3.04 5.06 10.05
N THR A 61 2.94 3.93 10.73
CA THR A 61 2.13 2.78 10.31
C THR A 61 1.37 2.23 11.52
N TRP A 62 0.08 1.92 11.38
CA TRP A 62 -0.74 1.37 12.47
C TRP A 62 -1.92 0.55 11.95
N LYS A 63 -2.63 -0.09 12.87
CA LYS A 63 -3.91 -0.76 12.59
C LYS A 63 -5.06 0.11 13.08
N GLU A 64 -6.11 0.21 12.28
CA GLU A 64 -7.36 0.88 12.67
C GLU A 64 -8.51 -0.14 12.73
N GLY A 65 -9.43 0.05 13.68
CA GLY A 65 -10.69 -0.68 13.77
C GLY A 65 -10.64 -2.03 14.51
N LEU A 66 -11.73 -2.32 15.23
CA LEU A 66 -12.01 -3.63 15.87
C LEU A 66 -12.74 -4.59 14.90
N LEU A 67 -13.70 -4.05 14.13
CA LEU A 67 -14.58 -4.80 13.21
C LEU A 67 -14.16 -4.66 11.75
N MET A 68 -14.02 -3.42 11.25
CA MET A 68 -13.44 -3.14 9.92
C MET A 68 -11.95 -2.87 10.09
N LYS A 69 -11.17 -3.96 10.06
CA LYS A 69 -9.72 -3.90 10.29
C LYS A 69 -9.04 -3.29 9.06
N LYS A 70 -8.31 -2.20 9.29
CA LYS A 70 -7.51 -1.54 8.26
C LYS A 70 -6.04 -1.50 8.64
N VAL A 71 -5.18 -1.57 7.63
CA VAL A 71 -3.79 -1.11 7.75
C VAL A 71 -3.74 0.34 7.31
N CYS A 72 -3.10 1.17 8.11
CA CYS A 72 -3.02 2.61 7.89
C CYS A 72 -1.56 3.04 7.89
N PHE A 73 -1.23 4.00 7.04
CA PHE A 73 0.07 4.66 7.09
C PHE A 73 -0.04 6.14 6.71
N THR A 74 0.81 6.95 7.34
CA THR A 74 1.00 8.36 6.99
C THR A 74 2.30 8.50 6.23
N ALA A 75 2.29 9.30 5.16
CA ALA A 75 3.47 9.58 4.37
C ALA A 75 3.56 11.06 3.97
N LYS A 76 4.78 11.54 3.79
CA LYS A 76 5.06 12.86 3.22
C LYS A 76 4.92 12.80 1.71
N THR A 77 3.99 13.58 1.16
CA THR A 77 3.73 13.73 -0.27
C THR A 77 3.97 15.17 -0.70
N ASP A 78 3.93 15.44 -2.00
CA ASP A 78 4.02 16.81 -2.54
C ASP A 78 2.85 17.71 -2.08
N LYS A 79 1.75 17.11 -1.63
CA LYS A 79 0.57 17.80 -1.07
C LYS A 79 0.62 17.94 0.45
N GLY A 80 1.73 17.55 1.09
CA GLY A 80 1.89 17.49 2.54
C GLY A 80 1.76 16.08 3.11
N GLU A 81 1.56 15.97 4.42
CA GLU A 81 1.34 14.67 5.07
C GLU A 81 -0.06 14.14 4.77
N GLN A 82 -0.13 12.92 4.22
CA GLN A 82 -1.37 12.24 3.87
C GLN A 82 -1.44 10.89 4.57
N THR A 83 -2.65 10.46 4.92
CA THR A 83 -2.90 9.16 5.55
C THR A 83 -3.73 8.30 4.61
N PHE A 84 -3.29 7.08 4.39
CA PHE A 84 -3.95 6.09 3.53
C PHE A 84 -4.43 4.92 4.37
N LYS A 85 -5.60 4.37 4.03
CA LYS A 85 -6.24 3.31 4.84
C LYS A 85 -6.74 2.19 3.94
N PHE A 86 -6.21 0.99 4.17
CA PHE A 86 -6.51 -0.17 3.34
C PHE A 86 -7.19 -1.27 4.15
N GLY A 87 -8.34 -1.73 3.66
CA GLY A 87 -9.00 -2.94 4.15
C GLY A 87 -8.30 -4.18 3.62
N VAL A 88 -7.48 -4.81 4.46
CA VAL A 88 -6.68 -6.01 4.14
C VAL A 88 -7.06 -7.18 5.05
N PHE A 89 -6.83 -8.41 4.58
CA PHE A 89 -7.19 -9.64 5.27
C PHE A 89 -6.49 -9.78 6.64
N ASN A 90 -5.19 -9.51 6.71
CA ASN A 90 -4.41 -9.59 7.95
C ASN A 90 -3.63 -8.30 8.23
N THR A 91 -4.29 -7.35 8.89
CA THR A 91 -3.71 -6.04 9.24
C THR A 91 -2.48 -6.14 10.12
N LYS A 92 -2.42 -7.12 11.04
CA LYS A 92 -1.24 -7.31 11.92
C LYS A 92 -0.02 -7.75 11.13
N SER A 93 -0.20 -8.66 10.17
CA SER A 93 0.89 -9.06 9.27
C SER A 93 1.35 -7.89 8.42
N TRP A 94 0.43 -7.11 7.86
CA TRP A 94 0.77 -5.95 7.03
C TRP A 94 1.57 -4.89 7.78
N VAL A 95 1.13 -4.44 8.96
CA VAL A 95 1.87 -3.46 9.76
C VAL A 95 3.28 -3.95 10.08
N LYS A 96 3.40 -5.19 10.58
CA LYS A 96 4.72 -5.77 10.92
C LYS A 96 5.67 -5.81 9.72
N VAL A 97 5.17 -6.23 8.55
CA VAL A 97 6.01 -6.38 7.35
C VAL A 97 6.39 -5.01 6.77
N ILE A 98 5.49 -4.01 6.83
CA ILE A 98 5.82 -2.63 6.44
C ILE A 98 6.92 -2.07 7.34
N GLU A 99 6.77 -2.18 8.66
CA GLU A 99 7.77 -1.70 9.62
C GLU A 99 9.14 -2.39 9.42
N GLN A 100 9.12 -3.70 9.20
CA GLN A 100 10.33 -4.47 8.89
C GLN A 100 11.00 -3.97 7.60
N ALA A 101 10.23 -3.79 6.52
CA ALA A 101 10.76 -3.30 5.26
C ALA A 101 11.34 -1.88 5.38
N ILE A 102 10.69 -0.99 6.13
CA ILE A 102 11.21 0.36 6.42
C ILE A 102 12.54 0.29 7.19
N ASN A 103 12.64 -0.58 8.19
CA ASN A 103 13.87 -0.75 8.96
C ASN A 103 15.00 -1.33 8.11
N GLU A 104 14.73 -2.35 7.30
CA GLU A 104 15.72 -2.91 6.38
C GLU A 104 16.17 -1.89 5.34
N TYR A 105 15.26 -1.08 4.80
CA TYR A 105 15.58 -0.01 3.84
C TYR A 105 16.49 1.07 4.45
N LYS A 106 16.30 1.43 5.72
CA LYS A 106 17.13 2.42 6.42
C LYS A 106 18.53 1.93 6.81
N ASN A 107 18.73 0.62 6.86
CA ASN A 107 19.99 -0.02 7.25
C ASN A 107 20.79 -0.56 6.04
N GLN A 108 20.35 -0.25 4.81
CA GLN A 108 21.10 -0.46 3.58
C GLN A 108 22.01 0.73 3.31
#